data_AF-A0AAW2JKD5-F1
#
_entry.id   AF-A0AAW2JKD5-F1
#
_cell.length_a   1.000
_cell.length_b   1.000
_cell.length_c   1.000
_cell.angle_alpha   90.00
_cell.angle_beta   90.00
_cell.angle_gamma   90.00
#
_symmetry.space_group_name_H-M   'P 1'
#
loop_
_entity.id
_entity.type
_entity.pdbx_description
1 polymer ?
#
loop_
_entity_poly.entity_id
_entity_poly.type
_entity_poly.pdbx_seq_one_letter_code
_entity_poly.pdbx_strand_id
1 'polypeptide(L)'
;MHIRYAVMKAFFGARMIEGSSVLEQGEMMLSLVEKLKDIQADFDKEESYVDVILQSLPPSYDQFIINYNMNGLEKSLHELINMLVQYDVTIEKSALSVLVGEASASKAKGKVAES
;
A
#
# COMPACT_ATOMS: atom_id res chain seq x y z
N MET A 1 16.94 16.71 22.08
CA MET A 1 16.12 16.44 20.87
C MET A 1 14.67 16.43 21.32
N HIS A 2 13.81 17.29 20.78
CA HIS A 2 12.39 17.33 21.15
C HIS A 2 11.72 16.03 20.71
N ILE A 3 11.09 15.30 21.64
CA ILE A 3 10.41 14.02 21.37
C ILE A 3 9.41 14.15 20.21
N ARG A 4 8.67 15.27 20.15
CA ARG A 4 7.78 15.64 19.05
C ARG A 4 8.46 15.67 17.68
N TYR A 5 9.64 16.29 17.59
CA TYR A 5 10.40 16.34 16.34
C TYR A 5 10.85 14.95 15.89
N ALA A 6 11.28 14.09 16.82
CA ALA A 6 11.70 12.73 16.48
C ALA A 6 10.55 11.88 15.92
N VAL A 7 9.38 11.94 16.56
CA VAL A 7 8.19 11.19 16.12
C VAL A 7 7.67 11.71 14.78
N MET A 8 7.58 13.04 14.59
CA MET A 8 7.20 13.63 13.29
C MET A 8 8.17 13.24 12.19
N LYS A 9 9.49 13.32 12.44
CA LYS A 9 10.51 12.94 11.45
C LYS A 9 10.38 11.46 11.05
N ALA A 10 10.12 10.58 12.02
CA ALA A 10 9.89 9.17 11.74
C ALA A 10 8.62 8.96 10.90
N PHE A 11 7.51 9.62 11.27
CA PHE A 11 6.23 9.50 10.57
C PHE A 11 6.28 9.99 9.13
N PHE A 12 6.76 11.22 8.88
CA PHE A 12 6.90 11.75 7.52
C PHE A 12 8.00 11.07 6.69
N GLY A 13 8.94 10.39 7.35
CA GLY A 13 10.04 9.66 6.71
C GLY A 13 9.75 8.19 6.43
N ALA A 14 8.66 7.63 6.95
CA ALA A 14 8.34 6.21 6.87
C ALA A 14 7.81 5.84 5.48
N ARG A 15 8.67 5.83 4.46
CA ARG A 15 8.30 5.33 3.14
C ARG A 15 8.31 3.81 3.11
N MET A 16 7.30 3.23 2.49
CA MET A 16 7.20 1.79 2.29
C MET A 16 8.08 1.38 1.11
N ILE A 17 8.72 0.22 1.23
CA ILE A 17 9.60 -0.35 0.20
C ILE A 17 8.78 -1.33 -0.65
N GLU A 18 9.03 -1.37 -1.96
CA GLU A 18 8.41 -2.32 -2.88
C GLU A 18 8.60 -3.77 -2.38
N GLY A 19 7.50 -4.53 -2.29
CA GLY A 19 7.52 -5.93 -1.82
C GLY A 19 7.76 -6.13 -0.31
N SER A 20 7.76 -5.06 0.49
CA SER A 20 7.74 -5.18 1.96
C SER A 20 6.33 -5.47 2.49
N SER A 21 6.23 -5.96 3.73
CA SER A 21 4.93 -6.32 4.34
C SER A 21 4.07 -5.07 4.58
N VAL A 22 2.93 -4.99 3.88
CA VAL A 22 1.92 -3.94 4.09
C VAL A 22 1.38 -3.96 5.52
N LEU A 23 1.21 -5.15 6.10
CA LEU A 23 0.70 -5.29 7.46
C LEU A 23 1.67 -4.68 8.47
N GLU A 24 2.96 -5.03 8.40
CA GLU A 24 3.99 -4.49 9.30
C GLU A 24 4.12 -2.97 9.14
N GLN A 25 4.06 -2.48 7.91
CA GLN A 25 4.07 -1.05 7.63
C GLN A 25 2.83 -0.35 8.20
N GLY A 26 1.65 -0.94 8.05
CA GLY A 26 0.39 -0.41 8.58
C GLY A 26 0.38 -0.34 10.11
N GLU A 27 0.88 -1.38 10.78
CA GLU A 27 1.04 -1.42 12.24
C GLU A 27 2.04 -0.37 12.73
N MET A 28 3.16 -0.18 12.02
CA MET A 28 4.15 0.87 12.32
C MET A 28 3.51 2.27 12.23
N MET A 29 2.77 2.53 11.15
CA MET A 29 2.08 3.81 10.93
C MET A 29 1.05 4.08 12.02
N LEU A 30 0.25 3.06 12.40
CA LEU A 30 -0.72 3.17 13.48
C LEU A 30 -0.03 3.54 14.80
N SER A 31 1.06 2.85 15.17
CA SER A 31 1.80 3.15 16.39
C SER A 31 2.40 4.56 16.41
N LEU A 32 2.84 5.07 15.25
CA LEU A 32 3.34 6.45 15.13
C LEU A 32 2.22 7.47 15.30
N VAL A 33 1.03 7.23 14.73
CA VAL A 33 -0.16 8.08 14.90
C VAL A 33 -0.59 8.12 16.37
N GLU A 34 -0.64 6.96 17.05
CA GLU A 34 -0.96 6.90 18.48
C GLU A 34 0.03 7.72 19.32
N LYS A 35 1.33 7.62 19.03
CA LYS A 35 2.36 8.42 19.69
C LYS A 35 2.22 9.92 19.40
N LEU A 36 1.82 10.30 18.18
CA LEU A 36 1.57 11.71 17.84
C LEU A 36 0.36 12.26 18.60
N LYS A 37 -0.71 11.48 18.73
CA LYS A 37 -1.89 11.82 19.54
C LYS A 37 -1.52 11.98 21.02
N ASP A 38 -0.72 11.07 21.58
CA ASP A 38 -0.32 11.09 23.00
C ASP A 38 0.51 12.32 23.36
N ILE A 39 1.43 12.73 22.49
CA ILE A 39 2.29 13.91 22.73
C ILE A 39 1.61 15.26 22.43
N GLN A 40 0.29 15.27 22.18
CA GLN A 40 -0.48 16.45 21.76
C GLN A 40 0.25 17.21 20.64
N ALA A 41 0.82 16.48 19.68
CA ALA A 41 1.20 17.12 18.43
C ALA A 41 -0.12 17.48 17.76
N ASP A 42 -0.47 18.78 17.77
CA ASP A 42 -1.67 19.34 17.14
C ASP A 42 -1.70 18.99 15.64
N PHE A 43 -2.09 17.77 15.33
CA PHE A 43 -2.55 17.32 14.04
C PHE A 43 -4.07 17.42 14.15
N ASP A 44 -4.58 18.63 13.92
CA ASP A 44 -5.99 18.97 14.15
C ASP A 44 -6.98 18.14 13.29
N LYS A 45 -6.51 17.23 12.43
CA LYS A 45 -7.36 16.40 11.55
C LYS A 45 -6.80 15.01 11.34
N GLU A 46 -7.62 13.98 11.60
CA GLU A 46 -7.30 12.58 11.27
C GLU A 46 -7.04 12.37 9.77
N GLU A 47 -7.67 13.17 8.91
CA GLU A 47 -7.42 13.24 7.46
C GLU A 47 -5.93 13.44 7.14
N SER A 48 -5.21 14.22 7.96
CA SER A 48 -3.79 14.49 7.76
C SER A 48 -2.90 13.26 7.97
N TYR A 49 -3.35 12.25 8.73
CA TYR A 49 -2.59 11.01 8.89
C TYR A 49 -2.82 10.06 7.73
N VAL A 50 -4.06 10.01 7.21
CA VAL A 50 -4.42 9.22 6.03
C VAL A 50 -3.59 9.66 4.83
N ASP A 51 -3.51 10.97 4.59
CA ASP A 51 -2.73 11.52 3.47
C ASP A 51 -1.25 11.12 3.54
N VAL A 52 -0.65 11.15 4.73
CA VAL A 52 0.76 10.77 4.91
C VAL A 52 0.97 9.28 4.64
N ILE A 53 0.01 8.43 5.06
CA ILE A 53 0.07 7.00 4.79
C ILE A 53 -0.07 6.73 3.30
N LEU A 54 -1.02 7.37 2.61
CA LEU A 54 -1.16 7.22 1.16
C LEU A 54 0.11 7.67 0.41
N GLN A 55 0.75 8.75 0.85
CA GLN A 55 2.03 9.22 0.29
C GLN A 55 3.22 8.30 0.60
N SER A 56 3.11 7.44 1.61
CA SER A 56 4.16 6.51 1.99
C SER A 56 4.21 5.26 1.10
N LEU A 57 3.10 4.95 0.43
CA LEU A 57 2.95 3.74 -0.37
C LEU A 57 3.89 3.78 -1.59
N PRO A 58 4.38 2.62 -2.04
CA PRO A 58 5.19 2.55 -3.23
C PRO A 58 4.32 2.61 -4.51
N PRO A 59 4.92 2.83 -5.69
CA PRO A 59 4.17 3.07 -6.94
C PRO A 59 3.22 1.94 -7.36
N SER A 60 3.45 0.70 -6.94
CA SER A 60 2.52 -0.42 -7.21
C SER A 60 1.11 -0.21 -6.62
N TYR A 61 0.95 0.70 -5.66
CA TYR A 61 -0.34 1.02 -5.04
C TYR A 61 -1.00 2.26 -5.67
N ASP A 62 -0.46 2.83 -6.76
CA ASP A 62 -1.05 4.00 -7.42
C ASP A 62 -2.52 3.75 -7.82
N GLN A 63 -2.83 2.55 -8.31
CA GLN A 63 -4.19 2.16 -8.67
C GLN A 63 -5.13 2.07 -7.44
N PHE A 64 -4.60 1.66 -6.29
CA PHE A 64 -5.32 1.71 -5.01
C PHE A 64 -5.62 3.15 -4.60
N ILE A 65 -4.63 4.05 -4.67
CA ILE A 65 -4.78 5.46 -4.31
C ILE A 65 -5.85 6.13 -5.19
N ILE A 66 -5.80 5.91 -6.50
CA ILE A 66 -6.82 6.41 -7.44
C ILE A 66 -8.21 5.91 -7.04
N ASN A 67 -8.35 4.62 -6.75
CA ASN A 67 -9.63 4.05 -6.35
C ASN A 67 -10.11 4.57 -4.99
N TYR A 68 -9.21 4.75 -4.02
CA TYR A 68 -9.53 5.31 -2.71
C TYR A 68 -10.06 6.73 -2.83
N ASN A 69 -9.34 7.59 -3.58
CA ASN A 69 -9.71 8.99 -3.81
C ASN A 69 -11.03 9.13 -4.58
N MET A 70 -11.25 8.30 -5.62
CA MET A 70 -12.46 8.36 -6.44
C MET A 70 -13.72 7.93 -5.70
N ASN A 71 -13.62 6.98 -4.77
CA ASN A 71 -14.79 6.49 -4.04
C ASN A 71 -15.20 7.41 -2.88
N GLY A 72 -14.47 8.50 -2.61
CA GLY A 72 -14.80 9.47 -1.57
C GLY A 72 -14.93 8.84 -0.18
N LEU A 73 -14.13 7.81 0.09
CA LEU A 73 -14.26 7.00 1.29
C LEU A 73 -13.58 7.72 2.47
N GLU A 74 -14.35 8.47 3.25
CA GLU A 74 -13.95 8.80 4.62
C GLU A 74 -13.82 7.48 5.39
N LYS A 75 -12.57 7.10 5.70
CA LYS A 75 -12.26 5.83 6.34
C LYS A 75 -11.40 6.08 7.55
N SER A 76 -11.71 5.35 8.60
CA SER A 76 -10.82 5.30 9.75
C SER A 76 -9.47 4.73 9.36
N LEU A 77 -8.44 5.07 10.14
CA LEU A 77 -7.08 4.57 9.92
C LEU A 77 -7.02 3.02 9.90
N HIS A 78 -7.78 2.36 10.77
CA HIS A 78 -7.86 0.90 10.79
C HIS A 78 -8.50 0.32 9.52
N GLU A 79 -9.55 0.96 9.00
CA GLU A 79 -10.16 0.54 7.73
C GLU A 79 -9.19 0.74 6.56
N LEU A 80 -8.43 1.83 6.53
CA LEU A 80 -7.39 2.06 5.51
C LEU A 80 -6.37 0.92 5.49
N ILE A 81 -5.83 0.56 6.64
CA ILE A 81 -4.84 -0.53 6.77
C ILE A 81 -5.44 -1.86 6.30
N ASN A 82 -6.68 -2.19 6.71
CA ASN A 82 -7.35 -3.41 6.27
C ASN A 82 -7.58 -3.46 4.75
N MET A 83 -7.89 -2.33 4.11
CA MET A 83 -8.04 -2.28 2.66
C MET A 83 -6.70 -2.44 1.94
N LEU A 84 -5.63 -1.85 2.47
CA LEU A 84 -4.28 -2.02 1.94
C LEU A 84 -3.83 -3.48 1.99
N VAL A 85 -4.05 -4.18 3.11
CA VAL A 85 -3.72 -5.60 3.26
C VAL A 85 -4.49 -6.47 2.27
N GLN A 86 -5.78 -6.19 2.06
CA GLN A 86 -6.58 -6.92 1.06
C GLN A 86 -6.11 -6.66 -0.38
N TYR A 87 -5.71 -5.42 -0.67
CA TYR A 87 -5.18 -5.05 -1.96
C TYR A 87 -3.84 -5.73 -2.23
N ASP A 88 -2.97 -5.82 -1.23
CA ASP A 88 -1.67 -6.51 -1.30
C ASP A 88 -1.80 -7.96 -1.76
N VAL A 89 -2.69 -8.72 -1.10
CA VAL A 89 -3.01 -10.11 -1.47
C VAL A 89 -3.54 -10.21 -2.90
N THR A 90 -4.28 -9.20 -3.35
CA THR A 90 -4.82 -9.14 -4.71
C THR A 90 -3.71 -8.89 -5.74
N ILE A 91 -2.76 -8.00 -5.44
CA ILE A 91 -1.59 -7.75 -6.28
C ILE A 91 -0.77 -9.04 -6.43
N GLU A 92 -0.45 -9.72 -5.32
CA GLU A 92 0.33 -10.96 -5.36
C GLU A 92 -0.35 -12.04 -6.21
N LYS A 93 -1.67 -12.22 -6.03
CA LYS A 93 -2.45 -13.18 -6.82
C LYS A 93 -2.49 -12.82 -8.31
N SER A 94 -2.58 -11.53 -8.63
CA SER A 94 -2.56 -11.06 -10.02
C SER A 94 -1.20 -11.30 -10.68
N ALA A 95 -0.10 -11.06 -9.98
CA ALA A 95 1.26 -11.33 -10.46
C ALA A 95 1.45 -12.83 -10.74
N LEU A 96 0.95 -13.70 -9.85
CA LEU A 96 0.99 -15.15 -10.04
C LEU A 96 0.18 -15.60 -11.26
N SER A 97 -0.96 -14.95 -11.53
CA SER A 97 -1.84 -15.30 -12.66
C SER A 97 -1.26 -14.88 -14.02
N VAL A 98 -0.55 -13.74 -14.07
CA VAL A 98 0.14 -13.27 -15.30
C VAL A 98 1.25 -14.25 -15.70
N LEU A 99 2.05 -14.74 -14.74
CA LEU A 99 3.12 -15.71 -15.00
C LEU A 99 2.61 -17.04 -15.59
N VAL A 100 1.39 -17.46 -15.23
CA VAL A 100 0.77 -18.70 -15.77
C VAL A 100 0.19 -18.47 -17.18
N GLY A 101 -0.25 -17.26 -17.51
CA GLY A 101 -0.79 -16.91 -18.83
C GLY A 101 0.27 -16.82 -19.92
N GLU A 102 1.50 -16.40 -19.59
CA GLU A 102 2.60 -16.24 -20.56
C GLU A 102 3.30 -17.56 -20.93
N ALA A 103 3.16 -18.61 -20.12
CA ALA A 103 3.75 -19.92 -20.40
C ALA A 103 3.07 -20.68 -21.57
N SER A 104 1.91 -20.21 -22.05
CA SER A 104 1.12 -20.93 -23.09
C SER A 104 1.25 -20.36 -24.51
N ALA A 105 2.06 -19.32 -24.73
CA ALA A 105 2.26 -18.73 -26.05
C ALA A 105 3.64 -19.04 -26.65
N SER A 106 4.07 -20.30 -26.65
CA SER A 106 5.15 -20.73 -27.54
C SER A 106 4.88 -22.07 -28.24
N LYS A 107 4.62 -21.92 -29.55
CA LYS A 107 4.88 -22.88 -30.64
C LYS A 107 3.90 -24.06 -30.85
N ALA A 108 2.74 -23.74 -31.42
CA ALA A 108 2.03 -24.67 -32.32
C ALA A 108 1.82 -24.02 -33.70
N LYS A 109 2.83 -24.09 -34.57
CA LYS A 109 2.63 -23.94 -36.02
C LYS A 109 3.74 -24.65 -36.80
N GLY A 110 3.35 -25.69 -37.54
CA GLY A 110 4.15 -26.23 -38.64
C GLY A 110 4.37 -27.74 -38.63
N LYS A 111 3.31 -28.54 -38.77
CA LYS A 111 3.45 -29.85 -39.45
C LYS A 111 2.17 -30.19 -40.23
N VAL A 112 2.21 -29.86 -41.51
CA VAL A 112 1.37 -30.35 -42.62
C VAL A 112 2.39 -30.43 -43.78
N ALA A 113 2.60 -31.52 -44.51
CA ALA A 113 1.65 -32.50 -45.02
C ALA A 113 2.29 -33.91 -45.24
N GLU A 114 1.42 -34.91 -45.17
CA GLU A 114 1.35 -36.16 -45.97
C GLU A 114 1.50 -35.83 -47.49
N SER A 115 2.04 -36.64 -48.41
CA SER A 115 1.92 -38.08 -48.66
C SER A 115 3.12 -38.59 -49.47
#